data_AF-A0A558DGH0-F1
#
_entry.id   AF-A0A558DGH0-F1
#
_cell.length_a   1.000
_cell.length_b   1.000
_cell.length_c   1.000
_cell.angle_alpha   90.00
_cell.angle_beta   90.00
_cell.angle_gamma   90.00
#
_symmetry.space_group_name_H-M   'P 1'
#
loop_
_entity.id
_entity.type
_entity.pdbx_description
1 polymer ?
#
loop_
_entity_poly.entity_id
_entity_poly.type
_entity_poly.pdbx_seq_one_letter_code
_entity_poly.pdbx_strand_id
1 'polypeptide(L)'
;MIICTNAAAKIASLLLPVCWTHPDGDIEFSGIPGLRVEKCDERGIVMKHLSTGGILELCESRRLDKWSSRFGLNREVEHHLHGNVRRKFCAASTYRDEGLTEHEEAMADYWADRPGTFLLSALMARNLIFWRHNNHKMTVRTPRRNRSAVRLTWLNGYSVDKIGDLLTSPAIGIRGAVFEPGRSDFLPALLRVDDDQVELDAPFAGHLTRLRRRDREIKGKS
;
A
#
# COMPACT_ATOMS: atom_id res chain seq x y z
N MET A 1 6.85 -18.62 -6.29
CA MET A 1 6.89 -18.84 -4.83
C MET A 1 5.57 -19.44 -4.40
N ILE A 2 5.56 -20.44 -3.50
CA ILE A 2 4.33 -21.07 -3.01
C ILE A 2 4.18 -20.78 -1.51
N ILE A 3 3.01 -20.30 -1.09
CA ILE A 3 2.66 -20.07 0.32
C ILE A 3 1.42 -20.89 0.65
N CYS A 4 1.54 -21.81 1.60
CA CYS A 4 0.40 -22.53 2.16
C CYS A 4 -0.21 -21.74 3.33
N THR A 5 -1.51 -21.48 3.29
CA THR A 5 -2.20 -20.64 4.27
C THR A 5 -3.65 -21.09 4.46
N ASN A 6 -4.29 -20.72 5.57
CA ASN A 6 -5.72 -20.91 5.80
C ASN A 6 -6.58 -19.70 5.35
N ALA A 7 -5.94 -18.73 4.70
CA ALA A 7 -6.52 -17.44 4.38
C ALA A 7 -6.08 -16.97 2.98
N ALA A 8 -5.99 -17.89 2.00
CA ALA A 8 -5.45 -17.58 0.68
C ALA A 8 -6.20 -16.43 0.00
N ALA A 9 -7.54 -16.46 0.04
CA ALA A 9 -8.40 -15.40 -0.49
C ALA A 9 -8.14 -14.03 0.14
N LYS A 10 -7.95 -13.98 1.46
CA LYS A 10 -7.69 -12.74 2.21
C LYS A 10 -6.27 -12.21 1.96
N ILE A 11 -5.28 -13.08 1.85
CA ILE A 11 -3.92 -12.65 1.48
C ILE A 11 -3.92 -12.12 0.05
N ALA A 12 -4.55 -12.84 -0.89
CA ALA A 12 -4.69 -12.39 -2.27
C ALA A 12 -5.34 -11.00 -2.32
N SER A 13 -6.50 -10.81 -1.68
CA SER A 13 -7.23 -9.54 -1.73
C SER A 13 -6.44 -8.34 -1.20
N LEU A 14 -5.47 -8.56 -0.30
CA LEU A 14 -4.56 -7.53 0.22
C LEU A 14 -3.39 -7.21 -0.73
N LEU A 15 -2.95 -8.20 -1.51
CA LEU A 15 -1.86 -8.07 -2.48
C LEU A 15 -2.35 -7.54 -3.82
N LEU A 16 -3.61 -7.79 -4.17
CA LEU A 16 -4.18 -7.37 -5.44
C LEU A 16 -4.32 -5.83 -5.51
N PRO A 17 -4.02 -5.24 -6.69
CA PRO A 17 -4.07 -3.79 -6.85
C PRO A 17 -5.50 -3.28 -6.71
N VAL A 18 -5.64 -2.26 -5.88
CA VAL A 18 -6.88 -1.50 -5.73
C VAL A 18 -6.56 -0.01 -5.84
N CYS A 19 -7.35 0.67 -6.66
CA CYS A 19 -7.19 2.09 -6.95
C CYS A 19 -8.42 2.85 -6.46
N TRP A 20 -8.21 4.01 -5.87
CA TRP A 20 -9.27 4.94 -5.49
C TRP A 20 -8.95 6.32 -6.04
N THR A 21 -9.93 6.93 -6.70
CA THR A 21 -9.86 8.32 -7.14
C THR A 21 -10.65 9.19 -6.15
N HIS A 22 -10.00 10.18 -5.56
CA HIS A 22 -10.62 11.15 -4.69
C HIS A 22 -11.35 12.25 -5.49
N PRO A 23 -12.36 12.94 -4.91
CA PRO A 23 -13.09 14.00 -5.61
C PRO A 23 -12.24 15.20 -6.08
N ASP A 24 -11.08 15.41 -5.46
CA ASP A 24 -10.09 16.44 -5.81
C ASP A 24 -9.10 15.98 -6.89
N GLY A 25 -9.21 14.74 -7.37
CA GLY A 25 -8.36 14.16 -8.40
C GLY A 25 -7.12 13.43 -7.86
N ASP A 26 -6.89 13.45 -6.55
CA ASP A 26 -5.81 12.66 -5.94
C ASP A 26 -6.12 11.16 -6.06
N ILE A 27 -5.09 10.35 -6.27
CA ILE A 27 -5.24 8.90 -6.44
C ILE A 27 -4.51 8.15 -5.31
N GLU A 28 -5.22 7.24 -4.65
CA GLU A 28 -4.68 6.33 -3.64
C GLU A 28 -4.61 4.91 -4.23
N PHE A 29 -3.52 4.20 -3.96
CA PHE A 29 -3.31 2.83 -4.42
C PHE A 29 -2.93 1.91 -3.26
N SER A 30 -3.42 0.67 -3.30
CA SER A 30 -2.99 -0.41 -2.41
C SER A 30 -2.70 -1.68 -3.21
N GLY A 31 -1.96 -2.59 -2.62
CA GLY A 31 -1.56 -3.84 -3.25
C GLY A 31 -0.32 -3.65 -4.13
N ILE A 32 -0.03 -4.64 -4.96
CA ILE A 32 1.12 -4.65 -5.87
C ILE A 32 0.58 -4.29 -7.27
N PRO A 33 0.92 -3.10 -7.81
CA PRO A 33 0.52 -2.71 -9.17
C PRO A 33 0.92 -3.76 -10.21
N GLY A 34 0.09 -3.98 -11.22
CA GLY A 34 0.36 -5.00 -12.25
C GLY A 34 0.26 -6.46 -11.77
N LEU A 35 -0.08 -6.73 -10.51
CA LEU A 35 -0.40 -8.09 -10.06
C LEU A 35 -1.82 -8.47 -10.53
N ARG A 36 -1.95 -9.66 -11.11
CA ARG A 36 -3.22 -10.20 -11.64
C ARG A 36 -3.49 -11.59 -11.11
N VAL A 37 -4.76 -11.96 -11.04
CA VAL A 37 -5.16 -13.35 -10.80
C VAL A 37 -5.10 -14.09 -12.13
N GLU A 38 -4.12 -14.97 -12.27
CA GLU A 38 -3.98 -15.84 -13.44
C GLU A 38 -4.90 -17.05 -13.33
N LYS A 39 -5.00 -17.62 -12.13
CA LYS A 39 -5.83 -18.79 -11.87
C LYS A 39 -6.42 -18.77 -10.47
N CYS A 40 -7.66 -19.22 -10.33
CA CYS A 40 -8.28 -19.49 -9.04
C CYS A 40 -9.10 -20.79 -9.14
N ASP A 41 -8.66 -21.80 -8.39
CA ASP A 41 -9.24 -23.14 -8.34
C ASP A 41 -9.19 -23.76 -6.93
N GLU A 42 -9.46 -25.06 -6.84
CA GLU A 42 -9.53 -25.84 -5.59
C GLU A 42 -8.17 -25.96 -4.87
N ARG A 43 -7.07 -25.81 -5.61
CA ARG A 43 -5.71 -25.92 -5.08
C ARG A 43 -5.21 -24.58 -4.55
N GLY A 44 -5.78 -23.47 -5.02
CA GLY A 44 -5.42 -22.15 -4.55
C GLY A 44 -5.60 -21.05 -5.58
N ILE A 45 -4.90 -19.95 -5.33
CA ILE A 45 -4.90 -18.73 -6.14
C ILE A 45 -3.49 -18.54 -6.70
N VAL A 46 -3.39 -18.49 -8.02
CA VAL A 46 -2.15 -18.17 -8.75
C VAL A 46 -2.24 -16.72 -9.20
N MET A 47 -1.25 -15.93 -8.82
CA MET A 47 -1.12 -14.53 -9.20
C MET A 47 0.16 -14.31 -9.97
N LYS A 48 0.08 -13.49 -11.02
CA LYS A 48 1.18 -13.16 -11.91
C LYS A 48 1.38 -11.66 -11.94
N HIS A 49 2.62 -11.22 -11.81
CA HIS A 49 3.00 -9.81 -11.95
C HIS A 49 3.34 -9.53 -13.41
N LEU A 50 2.55 -8.66 -14.08
CA LEU A 50 2.61 -8.45 -15.53
C LEU A 50 4.00 -8.02 -16.03
N SER A 51 4.67 -7.10 -15.34
CA SER A 51 5.94 -6.54 -15.81
C SER A 51 7.12 -7.50 -15.65
N THR A 52 7.19 -8.23 -14.53
CA THR A 52 8.31 -9.15 -14.23
C THR A 52 8.05 -10.59 -14.65
N GLY A 53 6.79 -10.95 -14.92
CA GLY A 53 6.36 -12.34 -15.08
C GLY A 53 6.38 -13.18 -13.80
N GLY A 54 6.75 -12.61 -12.65
CA GLY A 54 6.85 -13.33 -11.37
C GLY A 54 5.52 -13.94 -10.92
N ILE A 55 5.59 -15.16 -10.38
CA ILE A 55 4.42 -15.97 -9.98
C ILE A 55 4.40 -16.19 -8.47
N LEU A 56 3.25 -15.90 -7.87
CA LEU A 56 2.91 -16.19 -6.49
C LEU A 56 1.71 -17.14 -6.45
N GLU A 57 1.90 -18.31 -5.84
CA GLU A 57 0.84 -19.28 -5.59
C GLU A 57 0.49 -19.28 -4.11
N LEU A 58 -0.79 -19.03 -3.82
CA LEU A 58 -1.36 -19.14 -2.48
C LEU A 58 -2.19 -20.41 -2.42
N CYS A 59 -1.66 -21.43 -1.77
CA CYS A 59 -2.34 -22.72 -1.59
C CYS A 59 -3.19 -22.68 -0.33
N GLU A 60 -4.45 -23.09 -0.46
CA GLU A 60 -5.33 -23.21 0.68
C GLU A 60 -5.00 -24.49 1.45
N SER A 61 -4.80 -24.38 2.76
CA SER A 61 -4.46 -25.50 3.65
C SER A 61 -5.56 -26.55 3.71
N ARG A 62 -6.79 -26.15 3.41
CA ARG A 62 -7.96 -27.03 3.24
C ARG A 62 -8.37 -27.01 1.79
N ARG A 63 -8.73 -28.17 1.22
CA ARG A 63 -9.32 -28.19 -0.11
C ARG A 63 -10.71 -27.54 -0.04
N LEU A 64 -10.86 -26.43 -0.76
CA LEU A 64 -12.15 -25.83 -1.05
C LEU A 64 -12.55 -26.24 -2.47
N ASP A 65 -13.85 -26.32 -2.73
CA ASP A 65 -14.29 -26.45 -4.12
C ASP A 65 -14.00 -25.13 -4.88
N LYS A 66 -13.93 -25.23 -6.22
CA LYS A 66 -13.55 -24.11 -7.09
C LYS A 66 -14.47 -22.90 -6.96
N TRP A 67 -15.76 -23.15 -6.72
CA TRP A 67 -16.75 -22.09 -6.60
C TRP A 67 -16.57 -21.35 -5.28
N SER A 68 -16.37 -22.07 -4.17
CA SER A 68 -16.03 -21.52 -2.87
C SER A 68 -14.75 -20.68 -2.88
N SER A 69 -13.68 -21.14 -3.55
CA SER A 69 -12.43 -20.36 -3.67
C SER A 69 -12.64 -19.02 -4.39
N ARG A 70 -13.34 -19.04 -5.54
CA ARG A 70 -13.63 -17.83 -6.33
C ARG A 70 -14.58 -16.89 -5.62
N PHE A 71 -15.64 -17.44 -5.03
CA PHE A 71 -16.61 -16.67 -4.27
C PHE A 71 -15.95 -16.02 -3.05
N GLY A 72 -15.11 -16.76 -2.33
CA GLY A 72 -14.32 -16.25 -1.21
C GLY A 72 -13.43 -15.07 -1.63
N LEU A 73 -12.65 -15.23 -2.70
CA LEU A 73 -11.81 -14.14 -3.22
C LEU A 73 -12.62 -12.90 -3.60
N ASN A 74 -13.72 -13.08 -4.34
CA ASN A 74 -14.57 -11.97 -4.75
C ASN A 74 -15.14 -11.23 -3.55
N ARG A 75 -15.62 -11.96 -2.55
CA ARG A 75 -16.16 -11.38 -1.31
C ARG A 75 -15.10 -10.58 -0.56
N GLU A 76 -13.86 -11.07 -0.45
CA GLU A 76 -12.78 -10.33 0.22
C GLU A 76 -12.41 -9.06 -0.57
N VAL A 77 -12.34 -9.13 -1.89
CA VAL A 77 -12.07 -7.94 -2.73
C VAL A 77 -13.21 -6.93 -2.61
N GLU A 78 -14.47 -7.37 -2.72
CA GLU A 78 -15.65 -6.51 -2.53
C GLU A 78 -15.68 -5.89 -1.13
N HIS A 79 -15.32 -6.66 -0.10
CA HIS A 79 -15.19 -6.14 1.25
C HIS A 79 -14.12 -5.04 1.34
N HIS A 80 -13.00 -5.14 0.63
CA HIS A 80 -12.00 -4.07 0.61
C HIS A 80 -12.44 -2.84 -0.18
N LEU A 81 -13.17 -3.05 -1.29
CA LEU A 81 -13.72 -1.97 -2.12
C LEU A 81 -14.82 -1.19 -1.37
N HIS A 82 -15.74 -1.89 -0.68
CA HIS A 82 -16.97 -1.31 -0.14
C HIS A 82 -17.03 -1.26 1.40
N GLY A 83 -16.39 -2.20 2.10
CA GLY A 83 -16.61 -2.49 3.53
C GLY A 83 -16.14 -1.44 4.52
N ASN A 84 -15.42 -0.40 4.09
CA ASN A 84 -14.92 0.67 4.97
C ASN A 84 -15.34 2.09 4.52
N VAL A 85 -16.25 2.21 3.55
CA VAL A 85 -16.48 3.48 2.86
C VAL A 85 -17.87 4.05 3.15
N ARG A 86 -17.95 4.89 4.18
CA ARG A 86 -18.99 5.93 4.33
C ARG A 86 -18.71 7.17 3.43
N ARG A 87 -17.95 7.06 2.33
CA ARG A 87 -17.46 8.22 1.56
C ARG A 87 -17.58 8.05 0.04
N LYS A 88 -17.81 9.17 -0.63
CA LYS A 88 -18.01 9.30 -2.08
C LYS A 88 -16.74 8.95 -2.89
N PHE A 89 -16.39 7.66 -3.01
CA PHE A 89 -15.24 7.21 -3.80
C PHE A 89 -15.67 6.16 -4.82
N CYS A 90 -15.10 6.23 -6.02
CA CYS A 90 -15.17 5.13 -7.00
C CYS A 90 -13.96 4.22 -6.75
N ALA A 91 -14.22 2.98 -6.36
CA ALA A 91 -13.19 1.96 -6.18
C ALA A 91 -13.29 0.97 -7.34
N ALA A 92 -12.21 0.79 -8.09
CA ALA A 92 -12.13 -0.20 -9.15
C ALA A 92 -11.09 -1.26 -8.80
N SER A 93 -11.40 -2.51 -9.14
CA SER A 93 -10.48 -3.63 -8.98
C SER A 93 -9.92 -3.96 -10.37
N THR A 94 -8.61 -3.86 -10.54
CA THR A 94 -7.93 -4.11 -11.83
C THR A 94 -7.37 -5.53 -11.94
N TYR A 95 -7.54 -6.37 -10.91
CA TYR A 95 -6.87 -7.67 -10.84
C TYR A 95 -7.33 -8.70 -11.88
N ARG A 96 -8.47 -8.47 -12.53
CA ARG A 96 -9.02 -9.31 -13.59
C ARG A 96 -8.66 -8.81 -14.99
N ASP A 97 -8.08 -7.63 -15.09
CA ASP A 97 -7.74 -7.04 -16.39
C ASP A 97 -6.51 -7.74 -16.96
N GLU A 98 -6.52 -8.04 -18.25
CA GLU A 98 -5.42 -8.77 -18.91
C GLU A 98 -4.15 -7.91 -19.05
N GLY A 99 -4.29 -6.59 -19.02
CA GLY A 99 -3.20 -5.61 -19.11
C GLY A 99 -3.24 -4.60 -17.98
N LEU A 100 -2.28 -3.67 -17.99
CA LEU A 100 -2.33 -2.50 -17.13
C LEU A 100 -3.50 -1.60 -17.54
N THR A 101 -4.19 -1.04 -16.56
CA THR A 101 -5.16 0.02 -16.80
C THR A 101 -4.45 1.34 -17.09
N GLU A 102 -5.12 2.30 -17.75
CA GLU A 102 -4.58 3.65 -17.98
C GLU A 102 -4.06 4.31 -16.68
N HIS A 103 -4.72 4.04 -15.56
CA HIS A 103 -4.33 4.56 -14.26
C HIS A 103 -3.06 3.90 -13.71
N GLU A 104 -2.89 2.61 -13.97
CA GLU A 104 -1.64 1.94 -13.66
C GLU A 104 -0.52 2.41 -14.61
N GLU A 105 -0.81 2.61 -15.89
CA GLU A 105 0.19 3.14 -16.84
C GLU A 105 0.65 4.55 -16.46
N ALA A 106 -0.27 5.43 -16.07
CA ALA A 106 0.03 6.80 -15.63
C ALA A 106 0.94 6.87 -14.40
N MET A 107 1.03 5.78 -13.65
CA MET A 107 1.79 5.68 -12.41
C MET A 107 2.95 4.68 -12.54
N ALA A 108 3.26 4.23 -13.76
CA ALA A 108 4.36 3.31 -14.05
C ALA A 108 5.68 3.76 -13.43
N ASP A 109 5.95 5.06 -13.41
CA ASP A 109 7.14 5.64 -12.78
C ASP A 109 7.23 5.34 -11.28
N TYR A 110 6.12 5.11 -10.59
CA TYR A 110 6.12 4.86 -9.14
C TYR A 110 6.56 3.44 -8.77
N TRP A 111 6.35 2.48 -9.67
CA TRP A 111 6.62 1.05 -9.44
C TRP A 111 7.42 0.37 -10.55
N ALA A 112 8.01 1.14 -11.46
CA ALA A 112 9.07 0.67 -12.33
C ALA A 112 10.18 0.03 -11.49
N ASP A 113 10.89 -0.93 -12.06
CA ASP A 113 11.99 -1.60 -11.37
C ASP A 113 13.14 -0.61 -11.14
N ARG A 114 13.31 -0.16 -9.89
CA ARG A 114 14.28 0.85 -9.46
C ARG A 114 14.66 0.62 -7.99
N PRO A 115 15.76 1.23 -7.50
CA PRO A 115 16.07 1.20 -6.08
C PRO A 115 14.88 1.67 -5.23
N GLY A 116 14.50 0.86 -4.24
CA GLY A 116 13.36 1.08 -3.35
C GLY A 116 12.06 0.42 -3.80
N THR A 117 11.99 -0.21 -4.98
CA THR A 117 10.77 -0.87 -5.47
C THR A 117 10.34 -2.03 -4.57
N PHE A 118 11.28 -2.83 -4.06
CA PHE A 118 10.94 -3.92 -3.14
C PHE A 118 10.26 -3.38 -1.87
N LEU A 119 10.87 -2.36 -1.25
CA LEU A 119 10.31 -1.74 -0.05
C LEU A 119 8.95 -1.09 -0.32
N LEU A 120 8.82 -0.37 -1.43
CA LEU A 120 7.55 0.25 -1.80
C LEU A 120 6.46 -0.81 -2.00
N SER A 121 6.72 -1.88 -2.76
CA SER A 121 5.76 -2.98 -2.95
C SER A 121 5.41 -3.64 -1.63
N ALA A 122 6.38 -3.85 -0.73
CA ALA A 122 6.16 -4.43 0.59
C ALA A 122 5.28 -3.52 1.47
N LEU A 123 5.43 -2.19 1.36
CA LEU A 123 4.62 -1.19 2.06
C LEU A 123 3.21 -1.09 1.46
N MET A 124 3.06 -1.14 0.14
CA MET A 124 1.76 -1.10 -0.55
C MET A 124 0.94 -2.37 -0.33
N ALA A 125 1.57 -3.55 -0.30
CA ALA A 125 0.96 -4.83 0.10
C ALA A 125 0.39 -4.79 1.53
N ARG A 126 0.92 -3.89 2.37
CA ARG A 126 0.52 -3.67 3.76
C ARG A 126 -0.46 -2.51 3.92
N ASN A 127 -0.78 -1.79 2.84
CA ASN A 127 -1.51 -0.52 2.93
C ASN A 127 -2.91 -0.67 3.55
N LEU A 128 -3.70 -1.63 3.06
CA LEU A 128 -5.04 -1.90 3.60
C LEU A 128 -5.03 -2.26 5.10
N ILE A 129 -4.00 -2.97 5.56
CA ILE A 129 -3.86 -3.39 6.97
C ILE A 129 -3.43 -2.22 7.84
N PHE A 130 -2.44 -1.45 7.38
CA PHE A 130 -1.77 -0.44 8.21
C PHE A 130 -2.31 0.96 8.05
N TRP A 131 -2.40 1.44 6.81
CA TRP A 131 -2.72 2.84 6.58
C TRP A 131 -4.24 3.02 6.58
N ARG A 132 -4.98 2.18 5.87
CA ARG A 132 -6.44 2.34 5.76
C ARG A 132 -7.16 2.02 7.07
N HIS A 133 -6.83 0.93 7.76
CA HIS A 133 -7.47 0.58 9.04
C HIS A 133 -7.29 1.67 10.10
N ASN A 134 -6.12 2.32 10.11
CA ASN A 134 -5.81 3.38 11.06
C ASN A 134 -6.10 4.79 10.50
N ASN A 135 -6.73 4.90 9.32
CA ASN A 135 -7.04 6.16 8.63
C ASN A 135 -5.82 7.07 8.40
N HIS A 136 -4.64 6.45 8.21
CA HIS A 136 -3.45 7.13 7.76
C HIS A 136 -3.63 7.45 6.27
N LYS A 137 -3.89 8.72 5.97
CA LYS A 137 -4.02 9.20 4.59
C LYS A 137 -2.63 9.27 3.94
N MET A 138 -2.12 8.12 3.51
CA MET A 138 -0.77 7.95 2.97
C MET A 138 -0.69 8.43 1.51
N THR A 139 0.38 9.14 1.18
CA THR A 139 0.70 9.61 -0.17
C THR A 139 2.17 9.35 -0.46
N VAL A 140 2.45 8.95 -1.71
CA VAL A 140 3.81 8.81 -2.23
C VAL A 140 4.28 10.17 -2.74
N ARG A 141 5.50 10.58 -2.39
CA ARG A 141 6.08 11.88 -2.75
C ARG A 141 7.53 11.71 -3.20
N THR A 142 8.04 12.73 -3.89
CA THR A 142 9.46 12.87 -4.20
C THR A 142 10.29 12.87 -2.91
N PRO A 143 11.43 12.15 -2.87
CA PRO A 143 12.31 12.09 -1.70
C PRO A 143 13.00 13.43 -1.41
N ARG A 144 13.40 13.66 -0.15
CA ARG A 144 14.15 14.83 0.29
C ARG A 144 15.65 14.59 0.39
N ARG A 145 16.08 13.42 0.86
CA ARG A 145 17.46 13.10 1.21
C ARG A 145 18.21 12.40 0.07
N ASN A 146 17.57 11.45 -0.61
CA ASN A 146 18.18 10.74 -1.73
C ASN A 146 17.27 10.73 -2.94
N ARG A 147 17.72 11.29 -4.07
CA ARG A 147 16.96 11.34 -5.33
C ARG A 147 16.58 9.96 -5.88
N SER A 148 17.23 8.89 -5.42
CA SER A 148 16.91 7.51 -5.80
C SER A 148 15.91 6.82 -4.87
N ALA A 149 15.46 7.46 -3.79
CA ALA A 149 14.51 6.87 -2.84
C ALA A 149 13.07 7.27 -3.13
N VAL A 150 12.10 6.54 -2.60
CA VAL A 150 10.69 6.96 -2.55
C VAL A 150 10.41 7.54 -1.16
N ARG A 151 9.53 8.54 -1.04
CA ARG A 151 9.06 9.05 0.26
C ARG A 151 7.58 8.77 0.47
N LEU A 152 7.25 8.20 1.61
CA LEU A 152 5.88 8.02 2.07
C LEU A 152 5.54 9.07 3.13
N THR A 153 4.41 9.74 2.94
CA THR A 153 3.91 10.75 3.89
C THR A 153 2.44 10.52 4.23
N TRP A 154 2.01 10.67 5.47
CA TRP A 154 0.61 10.36 5.84
C TRP A 154 -0.05 11.32 6.83
N LEU A 155 -1.21 11.92 6.52
CA LEU A 155 -1.72 13.04 7.33
C LEU A 155 -2.15 12.73 8.78
N ASN A 156 -2.54 11.49 9.08
CA ASN A 156 -3.16 11.12 10.36
C ASN A 156 -2.64 9.79 10.89
N GLY A 157 -2.78 9.58 12.20
CA GLY A 157 -2.59 8.30 12.89
C GLY A 157 -1.21 8.12 13.54
N TYR A 158 -0.59 6.96 13.41
CA TYR A 158 0.64 6.63 14.15
C TYR A 158 1.82 7.52 13.74
N SER A 159 2.72 7.78 14.71
CA SER A 159 3.98 8.49 14.46
C SER A 159 4.91 7.68 13.56
N VAL A 160 5.90 8.36 12.97
CA VAL A 160 6.95 7.71 12.17
C VAL A 160 7.65 6.62 12.96
N ASP A 161 8.02 6.88 14.22
CA ASP A 161 8.69 5.91 15.07
C ASP A 161 7.83 4.67 15.31
N LYS A 162 6.54 4.85 15.60
CA LYS A 162 5.62 3.74 15.82
C LYS A 162 5.44 2.90 14.56
N ILE A 163 5.42 3.53 13.39
CA ILE A 163 5.40 2.83 12.10
C ILE A 163 6.71 2.07 11.87
N GLY A 164 7.86 2.69 12.14
CA GLY A 164 9.18 2.06 12.06
C GLY A 164 9.28 0.80 12.90
N ASP A 165 8.83 0.87 14.16
CA ASP A 165 8.80 -0.28 15.07
C ASP A 165 7.91 -1.42 14.54
N LEU A 166 6.73 -1.08 14.02
CA LEU A 166 5.79 -2.09 13.48
C LEU A 166 6.35 -2.78 12.22
N LEU A 167 7.00 -2.01 11.35
CA LEU A 167 7.58 -2.52 10.10
C LEU A 167 8.88 -3.30 10.31
N THR A 168 9.46 -3.27 11.51
CA THR A 168 10.62 -4.08 11.90
C THR A 168 10.26 -5.19 12.90
N SER A 169 9.01 -5.25 13.37
CA SER A 169 8.51 -6.28 14.29
C SER A 169 8.30 -7.64 13.60
N PRO A 170 8.58 -8.79 14.25
CA PRO A 170 8.47 -10.12 13.63
C PRO A 170 7.08 -10.48 13.08
N ALA A 171 6.00 -9.94 13.66
CA ALA A 171 4.64 -10.34 13.29
C ALA A 171 4.14 -9.69 12.00
N ILE A 172 4.66 -8.52 11.65
CA ILE A 172 4.13 -7.72 10.54
C ILE A 172 5.22 -7.05 9.70
N GLY A 173 6.46 -7.15 10.16
CA GLY A 173 7.60 -6.47 9.61
C GLY A 173 7.94 -6.92 8.20
N ILE A 174 8.77 -6.09 7.57
CA ILE A 174 9.42 -6.42 6.32
C ILE A 174 10.71 -7.14 6.71
N ARG A 175 10.90 -8.36 6.20
CA ARG A 175 12.06 -9.18 6.56
C ARG A 175 13.34 -8.44 6.17
N GLY A 176 14.29 -8.36 7.10
CA GLY A 176 15.56 -7.65 6.90
C GLY A 176 15.44 -6.13 6.98
N ALA A 177 14.25 -5.59 7.28
CA ALA A 177 14.10 -4.15 7.39
C ALA A 177 14.78 -3.59 8.64
N VAL A 178 15.45 -2.47 8.47
CA VAL A 178 16.05 -1.66 9.52
C VAL A 178 15.38 -0.29 9.49
N PHE A 179 14.99 0.19 10.66
CA PHE A 179 14.42 1.52 10.84
C PHE A 179 15.47 2.45 11.44
N GLU A 180 15.75 3.55 10.75
CA GLU A 180 16.59 4.65 11.21
C GLU A 180 15.70 5.86 11.52
N PRO A 181 15.51 6.22 12.81
CA PRO A 181 14.68 7.37 13.16
C PRO A 181 15.25 8.68 12.61
N GLY A 182 14.34 9.60 12.27
CA GLY A 182 14.71 10.93 11.80
C GLY A 182 15.47 11.71 12.87
N ARG A 183 16.52 12.44 12.47
CA ARG A 183 17.33 13.23 13.42
C ARG A 183 16.84 14.67 13.60
N SER A 184 15.98 15.16 12.68
CA SER A 184 15.39 16.51 12.74
C SER A 184 14.21 16.62 11.76
N ASP A 185 13.44 17.71 11.84
CA ASP A 185 12.35 18.05 10.90
C ASP A 185 12.80 18.10 9.42
N PHE A 186 14.11 18.18 9.17
CA PHE A 186 14.70 18.24 7.83
C PHE A 186 15.27 16.89 7.34
N LEU A 187 15.41 15.92 8.24
CA LEU A 187 15.94 14.58 7.95
C LEU A 187 14.85 13.55 8.22
N PRO A 188 14.08 13.12 7.19
CA PRO A 188 13.05 12.12 7.37
C PRO A 188 13.66 10.81 7.87
N ALA A 189 12.85 10.01 8.56
CA ALA A 189 13.27 8.68 8.97
C ALA A 189 13.44 7.78 7.74
N LEU A 190 14.29 6.75 7.86
CA LEU A 190 14.55 5.82 6.77
C LEU A 190 14.14 4.42 7.18
N LEU A 191 13.47 3.74 6.25
CA LEU A 191 13.31 2.30 6.28
C LEU A 191 14.22 1.71 5.20
N ARG A 192 15.02 0.70 5.56
CA ARG A 192 16.04 0.13 4.66
C ARG A 192 15.98 -1.38 4.65
N VAL A 193 16.23 -1.99 3.49
CA VAL A 193 16.49 -3.42 3.31
C VAL A 193 17.62 -3.51 2.31
N ASP A 194 18.77 -4.06 2.69
CA ASP A 194 19.98 -4.08 1.85
C ASP A 194 20.30 -2.67 1.28
N ASP A 195 20.34 -2.53 -0.04
CA ASP A 195 20.58 -1.25 -0.74
C ASP A 195 19.29 -0.44 -0.98
N ASP A 196 18.12 -1.03 -0.74
CA ASP A 196 16.82 -0.40 -0.91
C ASP A 196 16.47 0.49 0.29
N GLN A 197 15.90 1.66 0.00
CA GLN A 197 15.49 2.61 1.05
C GLN A 197 14.25 3.43 0.69
N VAL A 198 13.44 3.70 1.72
CA VAL A 198 12.24 4.54 1.65
C VAL A 198 12.28 5.56 2.79
N GLU A 199 12.01 6.82 2.47
CA GLU A 199 11.82 7.87 3.47
C GLU A 199 10.41 7.80 4.07
N LEU A 200 10.31 7.86 5.40
CA LEU A 200 9.06 7.91 6.13
C LEU A 200 8.92 9.29 6.78
N ASP A 201 7.82 9.98 6.48
CA ASP A 201 7.55 11.33 6.97
C ASP A 201 6.06 11.49 7.33
N ALA A 202 5.72 11.24 8.59
CA ALA A 202 4.42 11.63 9.12
C ALA A 202 4.44 13.16 9.34
N PRO A 203 3.45 13.91 8.88
CA PRO A 203 3.18 15.21 9.43
C PRO A 203 2.65 14.99 10.86
N PHE A 204 3.44 15.36 11.87
CA PHE A 204 2.86 15.70 13.16
C PHE A 204 3.48 16.97 13.75
N ALA A 205 2.65 17.72 14.47
CA ALA A 205 2.81 19.08 15.01
C ALA A 205 2.81 20.25 14.01
N GLY A 206 3.73 20.33 13.04
CA GLY A 206 3.98 21.56 12.27
C GLY A 206 2.86 21.99 11.31
N HIS A 207 2.17 21.02 10.70
CA HIS A 207 1.13 21.31 9.72
C HIS A 207 -0.18 21.81 10.38
N LEU A 208 -0.48 21.34 11.60
CA LEU A 208 -1.59 21.84 12.42
C LEU A 208 -1.30 23.26 12.93
N THR A 209 -0.05 23.59 13.27
CA THR A 209 0.32 24.96 13.64
C THR A 209 0.24 25.91 12.46
N ARG A 210 0.66 25.49 11.25
CA ARG A 210 0.53 26.31 10.02
C ARG A 210 -0.92 26.49 9.58
N LEU A 211 -1.75 25.45 9.65
CA LEU A 211 -3.19 25.56 9.36
C LEU A 211 -3.89 26.46 10.37
N ARG A 212 -3.62 26.30 11.68
CA ARG A 212 -4.17 27.19 12.72
C ARG A 212 -3.70 28.65 12.61
N ARG A 213 -2.48 28.90 12.13
CA ARG A 213 -1.98 30.27 11.85
C ARG A 213 -2.74 30.89 10.69
N ARG A 214 -2.92 30.14 9.60
CA ARG A 214 -3.64 30.58 8.40
C ARG A 214 -5.12 30.86 8.68
N ASP A 215 -5.78 30.02 9.47
CA ASP A 215 -7.17 30.22 9.88
C ASP A 215 -7.37 31.44 10.79
N ARG A 216 -6.38 31.77 11.63
CA ARG A 216 -6.38 33.00 12.45
C ARG A 216 -6.14 34.26 11.62
N GLU A 217 -5.28 34.20 10.61
CA GLU A 217 -5.03 35.33 9.69
C GLU A 217 -6.24 35.64 8.80
N ILE A 218 -7.04 34.63 8.45
CA ILE A 218 -8.28 34.80 7.68
C ILE A 218 -9.39 35.38 8.56
N LYS A 219 -9.54 34.90 9.80
CA LYS A 219 -10.58 35.39 10.74
C LYS A 219 -10.27 36.75 11.37
N GLY A 220 -9.00 37.18 11.38
CA GLY A 220 -8.59 38.51 11.87
C GLY A 220 -8.66 39.62 10.81
N LYS A 221 -9.11 39.30 9.59
CA LYS A 221 -9.27 40.23 8.46
C LYS A 221 -10.74 40.38 8.00
N SER A 222 -11.71 39.89 8.78
CA SER A 222 -13.14 40.07 8.57
C SER A 222 -13.74 40.99 9.61
#